data_AF-A0A2E4ALD0-F1
#
_entry.id   AF-A0A2E4ALD0-F1
#
_cell.length_a   1.000
_cell.length_b   1.000
_cell.length_c   1.000
_cell.angle_alpha   90.00
_cell.angle_beta   90.00
_cell.angle_gamma   90.00
#
_symmetry.space_group_name_H-M   'P 1'
#
loop_
_entity.id
_entity.type
_entity.pdbx_description
1 polymer ?
#
loop_
_entity_poly.entity_id
_entity_poly.type
_entity_poly.pdbx_seq_one_letter_code
_entity_poly.pdbx_strand_id
1 'polypeptide(L)' 'MHPNDLQRLGISSGADVRVISTRSTEIITAIADENIERGTAMLPFNQPGGGANRFIDADAMVNDIRIETV' A
#
# COMPACT_ATOMS: atom_id res chain seq x y z
N MET A 1 -2.22 -6.11 -2.75
CA MET A 1 -3.58 -5.49 -2.72
C MET A 1 -4.44 -6.19 -3.76
N HIS A 2 -5.77 -6.07 -3.67
CA HIS A 2 -6.67 -6.80 -4.57
C HIS A 2 -6.48 -6.36 -6.05
N PRO A 3 -6.52 -7.27 -7.04
CA PRO A 3 -6.38 -6.94 -8.46
C PRO A 3 -7.33 -5.84 -8.97
N ASN A 4 -8.62 -5.88 -8.59
CA ASN A 4 -9.61 -4.84 -8.92
C ASN A 4 -9.22 -3.43 -8.47
N ASP A 5 -8.45 -3.27 -7.39
CA ASP A 5 -8.04 -1.94 -6.94
C ASP A 5 -6.93 -1.38 -7.85
N LEU A 6 -6.02 -2.24 -8.34
CA LEU A 6 -5.07 -1.86 -9.38
C LEU A 6 -5.76 -1.53 -10.71
N GLN A 7 -6.78 -2.31 -11.07
CA GLN A 7 -7.57 -2.06 -12.28
C GLN A 7 -8.28 -0.69 -12.21
N ARG A 8 -8.83 -0.30 -11.05
CA ARG A 8 -9.42 1.03 -10.84
C ARG A 8 -8.40 2.15 -10.96
N LEU A 9 -7.16 1.91 -10.55
CA LEU A 9 -6.04 2.83 -10.71
C LEU A 9 -5.45 2.81 -12.13
N GLY A 10 -5.89 1.90 -13.01
CA GLY A 10 -5.40 1.78 -14.38
C GLY A 10 -3.97 1.24 -14.50
N ILE A 11 -3.47 0.52 -13.48
CA ILE A 11 -2.10 0.00 -13.43
C ILE A 11 -2.07 -1.53 -13.38
N SER A 12 -0.93 -2.09 -13.77
CA SER A 12 -0.66 -3.53 -13.70
C SER A 12 0.07 -3.90 -12.40
N SER A 13 0.00 -5.17 -12.01
CA SER A 13 0.83 -5.70 -10.92
C SER A 13 2.31 -5.48 -11.22
N GLY A 14 3.07 -5.09 -10.20
CA GLY A 14 4.49 -4.72 -10.31
C GLY A 14 4.74 -3.26 -10.69
N ALA A 15 3.69 -2.45 -10.88
CA ALA A 15 3.84 -1.01 -11.05
C ALA A 15 4.14 -0.32 -9.71
N ASP A 16 4.93 0.73 -9.75
CA ASP A 16 5.14 1.60 -8.59
C ASP A 16 3.93 2.51 -8.37
N VAL A 17 3.57 2.67 -7.10
CA VAL A 17 2.51 3.57 -6.65
C VAL A 17 3.02 4.51 -5.57
N ARG A 18 2.41 5.67 -5.47
CA ARG A 18 2.62 6.60 -4.36
C ARG A 18 1.65 6.28 -3.25
N VAL A 19 2.18 5.88 -2.10
CA VAL A 19 1.40 5.57 -0.88
C VAL A 19 1.56 6.71 0.10
N ILE A 20 0.44 7.32 0.49
CA ILE A 20 0.38 8.52 1.32
C ILE A 20 -0.40 8.18 2.59
N SER A 21 0.13 8.54 3.75
CA SER A 21 -0.55 8.50 5.04
C SER A 21 -0.44 9.86 5.74
N THR A 22 -0.94 9.94 6.97
CA THR A 22 -0.71 11.09 7.85
C THR A 22 0.75 11.22 8.29
N ARG A 23 1.56 10.15 8.21
CA ARG A 23 2.92 10.09 8.75
C ARG A 23 4.03 10.10 7.68
N SER A 24 3.76 9.54 6.51
CA SER A 24 4.76 9.38 5.45
C SER A 24 4.13 9.33 4.06
N THR A 25 4.96 9.63 3.05
CA THR A 25 4.69 9.37 1.64
C THR A 25 5.85 8.59 1.05
N GLU A 26 5.59 7.42 0.48
CA GLU A 26 6.63 6.56 -0.11
C GLU A 26 6.19 6.05 -1.48
N ILE A 27 7.18 5.68 -2.31
CA ILE A 27 6.94 4.92 -3.54
C ILE A 27 7.12 3.44 -3.21
N ILE A 28 6.11 2.64 -3.50
CA ILE A 28 6.09 1.20 -3.21
C ILE A 28 5.62 0.45 -4.46
N THR A 29 6.24 -0.69 -4.75
CA THR A 29 5.78 -1.56 -5.82
C THR A 29 4.49 -2.27 -5.41
N ALA A 30 3.41 -2.07 -6.17
CA ALA A 30 2.12 -2.66 -5.89
C ALA A 30 2.00 -4.06 -6.52
N ILE A 31 1.77 -5.08 -5.69
CA ILE A 31 1.58 -6.46 -6.12
C ILE A 31 0.09 -6.84 -5.99
N ALA A 32 -0.45 -7.42 -7.06
CA ALA A 32 -1.81 -7.97 -7.09
C ALA A 32 -1.85 -9.31 -6.35
N ASP A 33 -2.81 -9.48 -5.46
CA ASP A 33 -3.06 -10.74 -4.73
C ASP A 33 -4.56 -10.89 -4.48
N GLU A 34 -5.15 -12.00 -4.97
CA GLU A 34 -6.58 -12.31 -4.82
C GLU A 34 -6.99 -12.67 -3.39
N ASN A 35 -6.03 -12.97 -2.51
CA ASN A 35 -6.29 -13.28 -1.10
C ASN A 35 -6.39 -12.01 -0.23
N ILE A 36 -6.14 -10.83 -0.79
CA ILE A 36 -6.27 -9.54 -0.09
C ILE A 36 -7.65 -8.97 -0.36
N GLU A 37 -8.37 -8.59 0.69
CA GLU A 37 -9.68 -7.97 0.60
C GLU A 37 -9.65 -6.65 -0.16
N ARG A 38 -10.71 -6.38 -0.92
CA ARG A 38 -10.85 -5.14 -1.70
C ARG A 38 -10.82 -3.92 -0.79
N GLY A 39 -10.13 -2.86 -1.23
CA GLY A 39 -9.96 -1.63 -0.47
C GLY A 39 -8.94 -1.73 0.67
N THR A 40 -8.22 -2.85 0.79
CA THR A 40 -7.15 -3.04 1.77
C THR A 40 -5.80 -3.29 1.09
N ALA A 41 -4.72 -2.98 1.81
CA ALA A 41 -3.36 -3.27 1.40
C ALA A 41 -2.62 -3.98 2.52
N MET A 42 -1.72 -4.90 2.14
CA MET A 42 -0.80 -5.56 3.04
C MET A 42 0.61 -5.10 2.71
N LEU A 43 1.35 -4.67 3.74
CA LEU A 43 2.75 -4.27 3.64
C LEU A 43 3.57 -5.09 4.64
N PRO A 44 4.49 -5.95 4.18
CA PRO A 44 5.39 -6.68 5.09
C PRO A 44 6.30 -5.72 5.85
N PHE A 45 6.44 -5.90 7.16
CA PHE A 45 7.25 -5.01 8.01
C PHE A 45 8.69 -5.52 8.24
N ASN A 46 8.91 -6.84 8.21
CA ASN A 46 10.22 -7.46 8.48
C ASN A 46 10.93 -7.83 7.17
N GLN A 47 11.15 -6.85 6.29
CA GLN A 47 11.85 -7.03 5.02
C GLN A 47 13.05 -6.07 4.93
N PRO A 48 14.20 -6.48 4.37
CA PRO A 48 15.32 -5.60 4.10
C PRO A 48 14.88 -4.41 3.25
N GLY A 49 15.22 -3.18 3.68
CA GLY A 49 14.81 -1.96 2.98
C GLY A 49 13.33 -1.59 3.13
N GLY A 50 12.56 -2.36 3.90
CA GLY A 50 11.15 -2.09 4.19
C GLY A 50 10.97 -0.86 5.08
N GLY A 51 9.91 -0.08 4.80
CA GLY A 51 9.57 1.16 5.52
C GLY A 51 8.19 1.12 6.17
N ALA A 52 7.63 -0.06 6.46
CA ALA A 52 6.25 -0.19 6.97
C ALA A 52 6.02 0.60 8.26
N ASN A 53 7.02 0.64 9.15
CA ASN A 53 6.99 1.41 10.40
C ASN A 53 6.76 2.92 10.20
N ARG A 54 7.06 3.47 9.02
CA ARG A 54 6.84 4.89 8.73
C ARG A 54 5.36 5.24 8.60
N PHE A 55 4.53 4.27 8.23
CA PHE A 55 3.09 4.42 8.07
C PHE A 55 2.29 4.13 9.35
N ILE A 56 2.90 3.55 10.38
CA ILE A 56 2.19 3.10 11.58
C ILE A 56 2.09 4.24 12.60
N ASP A 57 0.87 4.70 12.83
CA ASP A 57 0.47 5.36 14.05
C ASP A 57 0.09 4.30 15.10
N ALA A 58 0.81 4.31 16.23
CA ALA A 58 0.65 3.32 17.29
C ALA A 58 -0.59 3.56 18.15
N ASP A 59 -1.12 4.79 18.13
CA ASP A 59 -2.33 5.16 18.89
C ASP A 59 -3.61 4.99 18.06
N ALA A 60 -3.49 4.73 16.75
CA ALA A 60 -4.60 4.54 15.85
C ALA A 60 -5.01 3.06 15.75
N MET A 61 -6.31 2.78 15.88
CA MET A 61 -6.85 1.43 15.67
C MET A 61 -6.71 0.97 14.20
N VAL A 62 -6.73 1.92 13.27
CA VAL A 62 -6.60 1.69 11.83
C VAL A 62 -5.69 2.77 11.25
N ASN A 63 -4.77 2.36 10.36
CA ASN A 63 -3.90 3.27 9.63
C ASN A 63 -4.43 3.47 8.22
N ASP A 64 -5.06 4.63 7.98
CA ASP A 64 -5.58 4.98 6.66
C ASP A 64 -4.46 5.41 5.71
N ILE A 65 -4.56 4.95 4.47
CA ILE A 65 -3.64 5.32 3.39
C ILE A 65 -4.41 5.72 2.14
N ARG A 66 -3.84 6.64 1.37
CA ARG A 66 -4.23 6.95 -0.01
C ARG A 66 -3.19 6.37 -0.96
N ILE A 67 -3.64 5.76 -2.04
CA ILE A 67 -2.77 5.21 -3.09
C ILE A 67 -3.07 5.96 -4.38
N GLU A 68 -2.02 6.43 -5.06
CA GLU A 68 -2.09 7.13 -6.33
C GLU A 68 -1.09 6.56 -7.33
N THR A 69 -1.40 6.70 -8.61
CA THR A 69 -0.43 6.45 -9.69
C THR A 69 0.70 7.47 -9.63
N VAL A 70 1.92 7.05 -10.00
CA VAL A 70 3.11 7.92 -9.99
C VAL A 70 2.99 9.08 -10.95
#